data_AF-A0A538AGP3-F1
#
_entry.id   AF-A0A538AGP3-F1
#
_cell.length_a   1.000
_cell.length_b   1.000
_cell.length_c   1.000
_cell.angle_alpha   90.00
_cell.angle_beta   90.00
_cell.angle_gamma   90.00
#
_symmetry.space_group_name_H-M   'P 1'
#
loop_
_entity.id
_entity.type
_entity.pdbx_description
1 polymer ?
#
loop_
_entity_poly.entity_id
_entity_poly.type
_entity_poly.pdbx_seq_one_letter_code
_entity_poly.pdbx_strand_id
1 'polypeptide(L)'
;MDRVVLVARLKPNSRERVQELVAEYPSPEGLTAAFDRHAIFLSETEVVFFFEGPDADRSVRAIMNDPVSSSEIGHWIPLFDGPLHRAPEAYYWEQAAAPTR
;
A
#
# COMPACT_ATOMS: atom_id res chain seq x y z
N MET A 1 -9.76 10.66 -9.26
CA MET A 1 -9.13 9.42 -8.77
C MET A 1 -7.79 9.78 -8.23
N ASP A 2 -7.59 9.63 -6.93
CA ASP A 2 -6.32 9.82 -6.28
C ASP A 2 -5.51 8.52 -6.37
N ARG A 3 -4.20 8.66 -6.56
CA ARG A 3 -3.24 7.56 -6.53
C ARG A 3 -2.24 7.85 -5.42
N VAL A 4 -2.05 6.88 -4.54
CA VAL A 4 -1.12 6.99 -3.43
C VAL A 4 -0.18 5.80 -3.45
N VAL A 5 1.12 6.10 -3.38
CA VAL A 5 2.18 5.12 -3.25
C VAL A 5 2.86 5.33 -1.91
N LEU A 6 2.94 4.27 -1.12
CA LEU A 6 3.75 4.22 0.10
C LEU A 6 4.89 3.24 -0.10
N VAL A 7 6.08 3.60 0.38
CA VAL A 7 7.29 2.79 0.26
C VAL A 7 7.92 2.65 1.65
N ALA A 8 8.36 1.43 1.96
CA ALA A 8 9.22 1.17 3.10
C ALA A 8 10.36 0.24 2.69
N ARG A 9 11.55 0.52 3.22
CA ARG A 9 12.66 -0.43 3.14
C ARG A 9 12.39 -1.58 4.09
N LEU A 10 12.79 -2.77 3.70
CA LEU A 10 12.69 -3.99 4.49
C LEU A 10 14.02 -4.23 5.20
N LYS A 11 13.96 -4.70 6.45
CA LYS A 11 15.15 -5.19 7.13
C LYS A 11 15.71 -6.42 6.39
N PRO A 12 17.03 -6.65 6.43
CA PRO A 12 17.63 -7.89 5.94
C PRO A 12 16.90 -9.11 6.50
N ASN A 13 16.69 -10.13 5.67
CA ASN A 13 16.02 -11.40 6.03
C ASN A 13 14.52 -11.29 6.36
N SER A 14 13.87 -10.14 6.16
CA SER A 14 12.42 -10.01 6.41
C SER A 14 11.53 -10.54 5.28
N ARG A 15 12.14 -10.95 4.15
CA ARG A 15 11.43 -11.31 2.92
C ARG A 15 10.47 -12.48 3.09
N GLU A 16 10.90 -13.55 3.75
CA GLU A 16 10.06 -14.72 4.02
C GLU A 16 8.83 -14.32 4.85
N ARG A 17 9.06 -13.55 5.91
CA ARG A 17 7.98 -13.05 6.77
C ARG A 17 7.00 -12.13 6.04
N VAL A 18 7.49 -11.31 5.12
CA VAL A 18 6.66 -10.46 4.27
C VAL A 18 5.80 -11.32 3.33
N GLN A 19 6.36 -12.37 2.74
CA GLN A 19 5.62 -13.27 1.85
C GLN A 19 4.51 -14.03 2.60
N GLU A 20 4.79 -14.49 3.80
CA GLU A 20 3.77 -15.08 4.68
C GLU A 20 2.63 -14.10 4.93
N LEU A 21 2.96 -12.85 5.27
CA LEU A 21 1.98 -11.83 5.58
C LEU A 21 1.13 -11.43 4.37
N VAL A 22 1.72 -11.39 3.17
CA VAL A 22 0.98 -11.20 1.90
C VAL A 22 0.09 -12.39 1.58
N ALA A 23 0.54 -13.63 1.86
CA ALA A 23 -0.26 -14.83 1.65
C ALA A 23 -1.42 -14.96 2.65
N GLU A 24 -1.21 -14.45 3.86
CA GLU A 24 -2.24 -14.33 4.90
C GLU A 24 -3.17 -13.14 4.67
N TYR A 25 -2.84 -12.21 3.76
CA TYR A 25 -3.65 -11.02 3.47
C TYR A 25 -4.96 -11.46 2.80
N PRO A 26 -6.08 -11.55 3.53
CA PRO A 26 -7.34 -12.02 2.97
C PRO A 26 -7.92 -10.94 2.06
N SER A 27 -8.97 -11.30 1.31
CA SER A 27 -9.89 -10.43 0.57
C SER A 27 -10.08 -9.04 1.18
N PRO A 28 -10.46 -8.02 0.39
CA PRO A 28 -10.52 -6.65 0.89
C PRO A 28 -11.48 -6.49 2.07
N GLU A 29 -10.94 -6.49 3.28
CA GLU A 29 -11.61 -6.14 4.53
C GLU A 29 -10.94 -4.88 5.08
N GLY A 30 -11.71 -4.08 5.83
CA GLY A 30 -11.19 -2.86 6.46
C GLY A 30 -10.67 -1.81 5.47
N LEU A 31 -9.41 -1.41 5.59
CA LEU A 31 -8.75 -0.33 4.84
C LEU A 31 -8.99 -0.37 3.33
N THR A 32 -8.95 -1.57 2.78
CA THR A 32 -8.92 -1.81 1.33
C THR A 32 -10.29 -1.62 0.68
N ALA A 33 -11.37 -1.63 1.48
CA ALA A 33 -12.73 -1.36 1.02
C ALA A 33 -12.97 0.11 0.64
N ALA A 34 -12.10 1.03 1.09
CA ALA A 34 -12.17 2.45 0.75
C ALA A 34 -11.48 2.79 -0.58
N PHE A 35 -10.85 1.82 -1.24
CA PHE A 35 -10.10 2.01 -2.47
C PHE A 35 -10.68 1.15 -3.60
N ASP A 36 -10.69 1.69 -4.81
CA ASP A 36 -11.12 0.99 -6.02
C ASP A 36 -10.05 0.02 -6.51
N ARG A 37 -8.77 0.33 -6.28
CA ARG A 37 -7.64 -0.55 -6.57
C ARG A 37 -6.63 -0.51 -5.44
N HIS A 38 -6.16 -1.70 -5.03
CA HIS A 38 -5.08 -1.86 -4.07
C HIS A 38 -4.08 -2.89 -4.61
N ALA A 39 -2.79 -2.61 -4.47
CA ALA A 39 -1.74 -3.55 -4.82
C ALA A 39 -0.55 -3.43 -3.86
N ILE A 40 0.13 -4.55 -3.63
CA ILE A 40 1.37 -4.62 -2.87
C ILE A 40 2.44 -5.19 -3.79
N PHE A 41 3.54 -4.46 -3.96
CA PHE A 41 4.70 -4.90 -4.73
C PHE A 41 5.86 -5.15 -3.77
N LEU A 42 6.62 -6.20 -4.06
CA LEU A 42 7.81 -6.58 -3.29
C LEU A 42 9.03 -6.53 -4.20
N SER A 43 10.03 -5.75 -3.80
CA SER A 43 11.37 -5.80 -4.39
C SER A 43 12.30 -6.66 -3.51
N GLU A 44 13.60 -6.61 -3.78
CA GLU A 44 14.60 -7.25 -2.92
C GLU A 44 14.74 -6.56 -1.56
N THR A 45 14.54 -5.23 -1.52
CA THR A 45 14.82 -4.39 -0.34
C THR A 45 13.66 -3.51 0.09
N GLU A 46 12.56 -3.47 -0.65
CA GLU A 46 11.40 -2.62 -0.36
C GLU A 46 10.08 -3.36 -0.52
N VAL A 47 9.08 -2.85 0.19
CA VAL A 47 7.68 -3.07 -0.12
C VAL A 47 7.07 -1.76 -0.60
N VAL A 48 6.18 -1.86 -1.58
CA VAL A 48 5.43 -0.74 -2.15
C VAL A 48 3.95 -1.03 -2.03
N PHE A 49 3.21 -0.14 -1.39
CA PHE A 49 1.76 -0.18 -1.31
C PHE A 49 1.19 0.84 -2.28
N PHE A 50 0.28 0.39 -3.14
CA PHE A 50 -0.45 1.23 -4.06
C PHE A 50 -1.93 1.25 -3.68
N PHE A 51 -2.50 2.45 -3.66
CA PHE A 51 -3.92 2.68 -3.41
C PHE A 51 -4.46 3.64 -4.46
N GLU A 52 -5.62 3.31 -5.01
CA GLU A 52 -6.34 4.17 -5.95
C GLU A 52 -7.81 4.27 -5.59
N GLY A 53 -8.35 5.47 -5.58
CA GLY A 53 -9.77 5.72 -5.36
C GLY A 53 -10.10 7.21 -5.28
N PRO A 54 -11.38 7.59 -5.19
CA PRO A 54 -11.80 9.00 -5.17
C PRO A 54 -11.26 9.79 -3.96
N ASP A 55 -11.00 9.14 -2.83
CA ASP A 55 -10.52 9.77 -1.58
C ASP A 55 -9.21 9.15 -1.06
N ALA A 56 -8.41 8.54 -1.94
CA ALA A 56 -7.28 7.74 -1.50
C ALA A 56 -6.23 8.53 -0.70
N ASP A 57 -5.94 9.79 -1.08
CA ASP A 57 -4.97 10.63 -0.35
C ASP A 57 -5.47 10.97 1.06
N ARG A 58 -6.76 11.30 1.19
CA ARG A 58 -7.40 11.60 2.48
C ARG A 58 -7.39 10.37 3.38
N SER A 59 -7.80 9.21 2.86
CA SER A 59 -7.83 7.95 3.60
C SER A 59 -6.43 7.57 4.09
N VAL A 60 -5.42 7.58 3.21
CA VAL A 60 -4.02 7.26 3.59
C VAL A 60 -3.48 8.22 4.64
N ARG A 61 -3.77 9.53 4.54
CA ARG A 61 -3.36 10.48 5.58
C ARG A 61 -4.04 10.23 6.92
N ALA A 62 -5.32 9.87 6.94
CA ALA A 62 -6.01 9.54 8.18
C ALA A 62 -5.32 8.35 8.87
N ILE A 63 -4.96 7.33 8.09
CA ILE A 63 -4.32 6.10 8.57
C ILE A 63 -2.91 6.37 9.11
N MET A 64 -2.10 7.12 8.38
CA MET A 64 -0.74 7.47 8.82
C MET A 64 -0.72 8.35 10.09
N ASN A 65 -1.79 9.09 10.34
CA ASN A 65 -1.92 9.97 11.51
C ASN A 65 -2.71 9.34 12.68
N ASP A 66 -3.34 8.18 12.48
CA ASP A 66 -4.15 7.50 13.50
C ASP A 66 -3.43 6.24 14.04
N PRO A 67 -2.97 6.26 15.31
CA PRO A 67 -2.35 5.13 15.97
C PRO A 67 -3.26 3.88 16.10
N VAL A 68 -4.58 4.01 15.97
CA VAL A 68 -5.55 2.92 16.16
C VAL A 68 -5.77 2.13 14.87
N SER A 69 -5.75 2.80 13.71
CA SER A 69 -5.73 2.16 12.37
C SER A 69 -4.38 1.48 12.06
N SER A 70 -3.39 1.67 12.92
CA SER A 70 -2.08 1.03 12.84
C SER A 70 -2.12 -0.48 13.08
N SER A 71 -3.25 -1.11 13.38
CA SER A 71 -3.36 -2.56 13.53
C SER A 71 -3.20 -3.31 12.19
N GLU A 72 -3.70 -2.76 11.09
CA GLU A 72 -3.63 -3.36 9.75
C GLU A 72 -2.22 -3.24 9.13
N ILE A 73 -1.54 -2.12 9.39
CA ILE A 73 -0.13 -1.90 9.01
C ILE A 73 0.82 -2.42 10.10
N GLY A 74 0.32 -2.70 11.30
CA GLY A 74 1.12 -3.00 12.49
C GLY A 74 1.96 -4.26 12.36
N HIS A 75 1.48 -5.25 11.62
CA HIS A 75 2.25 -6.46 11.31
C HIS A 75 3.43 -6.19 10.37
N TRP A 76 3.39 -5.11 9.58
CA TRP A 76 4.44 -4.69 8.67
C TRP A 76 5.53 -3.86 9.35
N ILE A 77 5.16 -3.00 10.32
CA ILE A 77 6.08 -2.06 10.98
C ILE A 77 7.38 -2.73 11.50
N PRO A 78 7.34 -3.89 12.16
CA PRO A 78 8.56 -4.56 12.63
C PRO A 78 9.51 -5.00 11.51
N LEU A 79 9.01 -5.15 10.28
CA LEU A 79 9.76 -5.60 9.11
C LEU A 79 10.47 -4.44 8.41
N PHE A 80 10.13 -3.19 8.75
CA PHE A 80 10.67 -2.01 8.07
C PHE A 80 12.01 -1.55 8.64
N ASP A 81 12.93 -1.22 7.73
CA ASP A 81 14.19 -0.53 8.02
C ASP A 81 14.01 0.98 7.82
N GLY A 82 13.37 1.61 8.80
CA GLY A 82 13.02 3.03 8.78
C GLY A 82 11.52 3.29 8.54
N PRO A 83 11.13 4.56 8.33
CA PRO A 83 9.73 4.93 8.24
C PRO A 83 9.11 4.56 6.89
N LEU A 84 7.86 4.13 6.94
CA LEU A 84 6.96 4.13 5.78
C LEU A 84 6.77 5.58 5.32
N HIS A 85 6.96 5.86 4.03
CA HIS A 85 6.86 7.21 3.50
C HIS A 85 6.13 7.23 2.16
N ARG A 86 5.54 8.39 1.84
CA ARG A 86 4.83 8.60 0.58
C ARG A 86 5.83 8.82 -0.56
N ALA A 87 5.63 8.12 -1.66
CA ALA A 87 6.31 8.38 -2.93
C ALA A 87 5.37 9.17 -3.85
N PRO A 88 5.65 10.46 -4.13
CA PRO A 88 4.82 11.25 -5.03
C PRO A 88 4.84 10.69 -6.46
N GLU A 89 3.69 10.70 -7.11
CA GLU A 89 3.61 10.43 -8.55
C GLU A 89 4.35 11.53 -9.32
N ALA A 90 5.38 11.15 -10.08
CA ALA A 90 6.18 12.07 -10.88
C ALA A 90 5.67 12.19 -12.33
N TYR A 91 5.08 11.11 -12.85
CA TYR A 91 4.51 11.03 -14.19
C TYR A 91 3.49 9.89 -14.23
N TYR A 92 2.39 10.09 -14.94
CA TYR A 92 1.36 9.07 -15.12
C TYR A 92 0.74 9.15 -16.51
N TRP A 93 0.41 7.98 -17.05
CA TRP A 93 -0.29 7.82 -18.31
C TRP A 93 -1.18 6.57 -18.25
N GLU A 94 -2.40 6.67 -18.77
CA GLU A 94 -3.33 5.56 -18.91
C GLU A 94 -3.99 5.61 -20.28
N GLN A 95 -4.11 4.44 -20.89
CA GLN A 95 -4.86 4.29 -22.12
C GLN A 95 -6.36 4.32 -21.79
N ALA A 96 -7.13 5.18 -22.46
CA ALA A 96 -8.58 5.15 -22.35
C ALA A 96 -9.11 3.74 -22.66
N ALA A 97 -9.90 3.18 -21.75
CA ALA A 97 -10.53 1.88 -21.97
C ALA A 97 -11.28 1.90 -23.31
N ALA A 98 -11.03 0.93 -24.18
CA ALA A 98 -11.80 0.79 -25.41
C ALA A 98 -13.29 0.64 -25.02
N PRO A 99 -14.21 1.38 -25.65
CA PRO A 99 -15.63 1.23 -25.33
C PRO A 99 -16.03 -0.21 -25.57
N THR A 100 -16.53 -0.88 -24.52
CA THR A 100 -17.13 -2.21 -24.62
C THR A 100 -18.30 -2.10 -25.60
N ARG A 101 -18.20 -2.82 -26.71
CA ARG A 101 -19.17 -2.77 -27.81
C ARG A 101 -20.36 -3.66 -27.56
#